data_AF-A0A8J3JWY1-F1
#
_entry.id   AF-A0A8J3JWY1-F1
#
_cell.length_a   1.000
_cell.length_b   1.000
_cell.length_c   1.000
_cell.angle_alpha   90.00
_cell.angle_beta   90.00
_cell.angle_gamma   90.00
#
_symmetry.space_group_name_H-M   'P 1'
#
loop_
_entity.id
_entity.type
_entity.pdbx_description
1 polymer ?
#
loop_
_entity_poly.entity_id
_entity_poly.type
_entity_poly.pdbx_seq_one_letter_code
_entity_poly.pdbx_strand_id
1 'polypeptide(L)'
;MLDDDAARLAVGAARVIIAPMAAQAWAAIKREVVSIFAWDGEERALWVEQQLDATRQDAVNGRLDQSRAVGKWEGLIEDLLRRHPEVGGQLAEIASVHHQESPHSSTYNQGDVTGRQNQLHVGPGGAFSNSGDIHLGDKVDNRKNFNFRLGAGIAILVLLLGGGVGAVVWGPWSSPGADGDDLHTFSDSISHWTPISDAGIPADHSIRSIVCVSADLCWMPGITQNKGGFLGRFADGKFTTVSEVAEAPPMSVACRMPTDCWGGAPTARNAAWHYDGKTWQLAQGTDNGIELSRLEFFRCDTTAACVATEDDESCKGAVTWDGTSWQRLPEHDWSGGAQCSPHCPEVTSCDFFGADTGSHNPSDWRLRNGTWNKYADDPAGITLSDAIRSTCWSPGECMTLYTKATGPSAKPDRVVFAIDSRGFKKIAGLNEGFPEDFYAFGLTCASASNCFVFGATADNGSDPRGAMWHWDGHSWQTVQLPAETNFVYEVSCVDDMCLALTSTNTGVVLLRGTADA
;
A
#
# COMPACT_ATOMS: atom_id res chain seq x y z
N MET A 1 37.95 -29.57 9.10
CA MET A 1 37.37 -29.27 10.41
C MET A 1 36.73 -27.92 10.26
N LEU A 2 35.40 -27.84 10.39
CA LEU A 2 34.75 -26.55 10.62
C LEU A 2 35.28 -25.99 11.94
N ASP A 3 35.42 -24.67 12.01
CA ASP A 3 35.70 -23.99 13.27
C ASP A 3 34.57 -24.31 14.27
N ASP A 4 34.90 -24.54 15.54
CA ASP A 4 33.92 -24.81 16.61
C ASP A 4 32.87 -23.68 16.68
N ASP A 5 33.25 -22.48 16.26
CA ASP A 5 32.38 -21.30 16.20
C ASP A 5 31.33 -21.39 15.08
N ALA A 6 31.65 -22.00 13.93
CA ALA A 6 30.70 -22.16 12.82
C ALA A 6 29.61 -23.19 13.17
N ALA A 7 29.98 -24.29 13.85
CA ALA A 7 29.02 -25.28 14.32
C ALA A 7 28.07 -24.68 15.39
N ARG A 8 28.61 -23.89 16.33
CA ARG A 8 27.79 -23.20 17.33
C ARG A 8 26.83 -22.19 16.71
N LEU A 9 27.30 -21.43 15.71
CA LEU A 9 26.46 -20.50 14.98
C LEU A 9 25.34 -21.23 14.23
N ALA A 10 25.65 -22.34 13.56
CA ALA A 10 24.66 -23.13 12.83
C ALA A 10 23.55 -23.66 13.74
N VAL A 11 23.90 -24.19 14.92
CA VAL A 11 22.92 -24.62 15.94
C VAL A 11 22.05 -23.45 16.41
N GLY A 12 22.68 -22.30 16.68
CA GLY A 12 21.98 -21.08 17.13
C GLY A 12 20.97 -20.58 16.11
N ALA A 13 21.42 -20.42 14.86
CA ALA A 13 20.57 -20.00 13.75
C ALA A 13 19.44 -21.00 13.49
N ALA A 14 19.71 -22.31 13.50
CA ALA A 14 18.68 -23.34 13.31
C ALA A 14 17.57 -23.25 14.36
N ARG A 15 17.90 -22.99 15.63
CA ARG A 15 16.89 -22.80 16.69
C ARG A 15 16.03 -21.57 16.44
N VAL A 16 16.65 -20.47 16.02
CA VAL A 16 15.95 -19.22 15.71
C VAL A 16 15.03 -19.36 14.50
N ILE A 17 15.41 -20.14 13.49
CA ILE A 17 14.55 -20.43 12.34
C ILE A 17 13.35 -21.29 12.72
N ILE A 18 13.53 -22.26 13.62
CA ILE A 18 12.47 -23.21 14.02
C ILE A 18 11.48 -22.62 15.03
N ALA A 19 11.94 -21.85 16.01
CA ALA A 19 11.08 -21.32 17.08
C ALA A 19 9.82 -20.55 16.59
N PRO A 20 9.89 -19.69 15.55
CA PRO A 20 8.78 -18.89 15.07
C PRO A 20 7.93 -19.59 14.00
N MET A 21 8.20 -20.85 13.63
CA MET A 21 7.39 -21.56 12.62
C MET A 21 5.89 -21.62 12.97
N ALA A 22 5.56 -21.58 14.26
CA ALA A 22 4.17 -21.51 14.76
C ALA A 22 3.70 -20.07 15.06
N ALA A 23 4.54 -19.06 14.90
CA ALA A 23 4.27 -17.66 15.20
C ALA A 23 3.96 -16.83 13.95
N GLN A 24 3.38 -15.64 14.16
CA GLN A 24 3.10 -14.67 13.08
C GLN A 24 4.39 -14.13 12.42
N ALA A 25 5.52 -14.16 13.13
CA ALA A 25 6.83 -13.71 12.63
C ALA A 25 7.45 -14.61 11.55
N TRP A 26 6.86 -15.79 11.27
CA TRP A 26 7.43 -16.76 10.33
C TRP A 26 7.70 -16.19 8.94
N ALA A 27 6.80 -15.38 8.38
CA ALA A 27 6.94 -14.89 7.01
C ALA A 27 8.17 -13.98 6.82
N ALA A 28 8.49 -13.16 7.83
CA ALA A 28 9.69 -12.32 7.81
C ALA A 28 10.95 -13.19 7.85
N ILE A 29 11.02 -14.13 8.79
CA ILE A 29 12.18 -15.01 8.98
C ILE A 29 12.39 -15.93 7.77
N LYS A 30 11.31 -16.43 7.17
CA LYS A 30 11.35 -17.20 5.93
C LYS A 30 12.05 -16.41 4.82
N ARG A 31 11.66 -15.16 4.58
CA ARG A 31 12.26 -14.31 3.54
C ARG A 31 13.75 -14.07 3.78
N GLU A 32 14.15 -13.77 5.01
CA GLU A 32 15.56 -13.57 5.36
C GLU A 32 16.41 -14.83 5.21
N VAL A 33 15.90 -15.99 5.62
CA VAL A 33 16.62 -17.26 5.43
C VAL A 33 16.76 -17.58 3.95
N VAL A 34 15.70 -17.41 3.16
CA VAL A 34 15.74 -17.64 1.72
C VAL A 34 16.77 -16.74 1.04
N SER A 35 16.88 -15.47 1.44
CA SER A 35 17.87 -14.54 0.88
C SER A 35 19.32 -14.95 1.22
N ILE A 36 19.57 -15.51 2.41
CA ILE A 36 20.90 -16.04 2.78
C ILE A 36 21.24 -17.28 1.93
N PHE A 37 20.28 -18.17 1.68
CA PHE A 37 20.52 -19.33 0.82
C PHE A 37 20.57 -19.00 -0.68
N ALA A 38 20.18 -17.79 -1.09
CA ALA A 38 20.33 -17.32 -2.48
C ALA A 38 21.79 -17.12 -2.91
N TRP A 39 22.73 -17.08 -1.97
CA TRP A 39 24.18 -17.09 -2.27
C TRP A 39 24.63 -18.36 -3.02
N ASP A 40 23.90 -19.46 -2.85
CA ASP A 40 24.10 -20.71 -3.60
C ASP A 40 23.43 -20.72 -4.99
N GLY A 41 22.76 -19.64 -5.36
CA GLY A 41 21.96 -19.52 -6.57
C GLY A 41 20.45 -19.64 -6.32
N GLU A 42 19.68 -19.15 -7.29
CA GLU A 42 18.22 -19.02 -7.22
C GLU A 42 17.49 -20.37 -7.06
N GLU A 43 17.96 -21.42 -7.74
CA GLU A 43 17.40 -22.78 -7.59
C GLU A 43 17.53 -23.30 -6.15
N ARG A 44 18.63 -22.96 -5.47
CA ARG A 44 18.86 -23.37 -4.08
C ARG A 44 17.97 -22.58 -3.13
N ALA A 45 17.80 -21.27 -3.36
CA ALA A 45 16.87 -20.44 -2.60
C ALA A 45 15.43 -20.99 -2.68
N LEU A 46 14.95 -21.30 -3.88
CA LEU A 46 13.63 -21.87 -4.10
C LEU A 46 13.47 -23.24 -3.42
N TRP A 47 14.48 -24.11 -3.50
CA TRP A 47 14.47 -25.39 -2.79
C TRP A 47 14.41 -25.21 -1.26
N VAL A 48 15.19 -24.27 -0.72
CA VAL A 48 15.19 -23.93 0.72
C VAL A 48 13.84 -23.40 1.15
N GLU A 49 13.22 -22.54 0.34
CA GLU A 49 11.89 -22.01 0.58
C GLU A 49 10.85 -23.14 0.73
N GLN A 50 10.84 -24.09 -0.21
CA GLN A 50 9.97 -25.26 -0.16
C GLN A 50 10.25 -26.13 1.07
N GLN A 51 11.51 -26.29 1.47
CA GLN A 51 11.87 -27.03 2.68
C GLN A 51 11.43 -26.32 3.96
N LEU A 52 11.48 -24.98 4.01
CA LEU A 52 11.00 -24.17 5.12
C LEU A 52 9.50 -24.36 5.29
N ASP A 53 8.73 -24.25 4.20
CA ASP A 53 7.27 -24.42 4.23
C ASP A 53 6.86 -25.84 4.63
N ALA A 54 7.53 -26.87 4.09
CA ALA A 54 7.28 -28.25 4.49
C ALA A 54 7.59 -28.49 5.98
N THR A 55 8.72 -27.94 6.47
CA THR A 55 9.09 -28.06 7.89
C THR A 55 8.07 -27.37 8.79
N ARG A 56 7.58 -26.18 8.40
CA ARG A 56 6.52 -25.47 9.11
C ARG A 56 5.23 -26.27 9.15
N GLN A 57 4.77 -26.80 8.01
CA GLN A 57 3.56 -27.60 7.97
C GLN A 57 3.66 -28.82 8.89
N ASP A 58 4.80 -29.52 8.90
CA ASP A 58 4.99 -30.66 9.80
C ASP A 58 5.05 -30.25 11.28
N ALA A 59 5.66 -29.10 11.60
CA ALA A 59 5.70 -28.56 12.96
C ALA A 59 4.30 -28.15 13.46
N VAL A 60 3.53 -27.41 12.64
CA VAL A 60 2.15 -26.98 12.96
C VAL A 60 1.23 -28.19 13.14
N ASN A 61 1.42 -29.25 12.35
CA ASN A 61 0.65 -30.48 12.45
C ASN A 61 1.12 -31.40 13.60
N GLY A 62 2.13 -31.00 14.39
CA GLY A 62 2.68 -31.82 15.47
C GLY A 62 3.39 -33.10 15.00
N ARG A 63 3.76 -33.18 13.71
CA ARG A 63 4.42 -34.36 13.11
C ARG A 63 5.94 -34.32 13.27
N LEU A 64 6.50 -33.15 13.53
CA LEU A 64 7.94 -32.93 13.66
C LEU A 64 8.30 -32.43 15.05
N ASP A 65 9.16 -33.18 15.74
CA ASP A 65 9.79 -32.74 16.99
C ASP A 65 10.78 -31.60 16.71
N GLN A 66 10.77 -30.57 17.56
CA GLN A 66 11.64 -29.39 17.41
C GLN A 66 13.13 -29.78 17.34
N SER A 67 13.58 -30.75 18.14
CA SER A 67 15.00 -31.17 18.14
C SER A 67 15.40 -31.76 16.80
N ARG A 68 14.50 -32.52 16.18
CA ARG A 68 14.73 -33.10 14.85
C ARG A 68 14.72 -32.05 13.74
N ALA A 69 13.85 -31.04 13.86
CA ALA A 69 13.82 -29.90 12.95
C ALA A 69 15.13 -29.10 13.04
N VAL A 70 15.58 -28.78 14.26
CA VAL A 70 16.83 -28.07 14.51
C VAL A 70 18.01 -28.82 13.91
N GLY A 71 18.15 -30.13 14.15
CA GLY A 71 19.26 -30.91 13.59
C GLY A 71 19.27 -30.97 12.05
N LYS A 72 18.09 -30.96 11.40
CA LYS A 72 18.00 -30.88 9.92
C LYS A 72 18.53 -29.54 9.42
N TRP A 73 18.12 -28.43 10.03
CA TRP A 73 18.51 -27.08 9.62
C TRP A 73 19.95 -26.75 9.98
N GLU A 74 20.43 -27.22 11.13
CA GLU A 74 21.84 -27.14 11.53
C GLU A 74 22.75 -27.70 10.42
N GLY A 75 22.48 -28.91 9.92
CA GLY A 75 23.27 -29.50 8.84
C GLY A 75 23.24 -28.71 7.53
N LEU A 76 22.12 -28.07 7.20
CA LEU A 76 22.02 -27.21 6.01
C LEU A 76 22.81 -25.90 6.18
N ILE A 77 22.74 -25.30 7.36
CA ILE A 77 23.45 -24.05 7.68
C ILE A 77 24.95 -24.29 7.81
N GLU A 78 25.38 -25.41 8.39
CA GLU A 78 26.79 -25.79 8.42
C GLU A 78 27.37 -25.99 7.03
N ASP A 79 26.61 -26.62 6.12
CA ASP A 79 27.03 -26.78 4.73
C ASP A 79 27.11 -25.44 3.99
N LEU A 80 26.15 -24.54 4.24
CA LEU A 80 26.17 -23.18 3.71
C LEU A 80 27.40 -22.41 4.22
N LEU A 81 27.62 -22.36 5.54
CA LEU A 81 28.78 -21.68 6.15
C LEU A 81 30.12 -22.24 5.67
N ARG A 82 30.18 -23.53 5.31
CA ARG A 82 31.39 -24.14 4.74
C ARG A 82 31.68 -23.63 3.34
N ARG A 83 30.64 -23.37 2.53
CA ARG A 83 30.76 -22.90 1.14
C ARG A 83 30.84 -21.37 1.05
N HIS A 84 30.17 -20.69 1.97
CA HIS A 84 30.00 -19.24 2.05
C HIS A 84 30.23 -18.73 3.48
N PRO A 85 31.49 -18.71 3.97
CA PRO A 85 31.79 -18.23 5.32
C PRO A 85 31.38 -16.77 5.56
N GLU A 86 31.28 -15.95 4.50
CA GLU A 86 30.81 -14.57 4.53
C GLU A 86 29.37 -14.40 5.04
N VAL A 87 28.50 -15.40 4.87
CA VAL A 87 27.11 -15.33 5.35
C VAL A 87 26.99 -15.48 6.87
N GLY A 88 28.09 -15.82 7.55
CA GLY A 88 28.12 -15.98 9.01
C GLY A 88 27.71 -14.72 9.78
N GLY A 89 28.04 -13.53 9.26
CA GLY A 89 27.63 -12.26 9.87
C GLY A 89 26.11 -12.08 9.85
N GLN A 90 25.48 -12.35 8.70
CA GLN A 90 24.02 -12.26 8.53
C GLN A 90 23.29 -13.29 9.39
N LEU A 91 23.79 -14.53 9.45
CA LEU A 91 23.22 -15.57 10.32
C LEU A 91 23.34 -15.22 11.81
N ALA A 92 24.43 -14.58 12.22
CA ALA A 92 24.61 -14.12 13.60
C ALA A 92 23.65 -12.96 13.93
N GLU A 93 23.42 -12.05 12.98
CA GLU A 93 22.46 -10.96 13.11
C GLU A 93 21.04 -11.47 13.31
N ILE A 94 20.54 -12.36 12.42
CA ILE A 94 19.22 -13.01 12.55
C ILE A 94 19.11 -13.71 13.90
N ALA A 95 20.16 -14.46 14.28
CA ALA A 95 20.16 -15.17 15.55
C ALA A 95 20.08 -14.21 16.74
N SER A 96 20.72 -13.04 16.67
CA SER A 96 20.73 -12.05 17.75
C SER A 96 19.41 -11.29 17.90
N VAL A 97 18.80 -10.88 16.78
CA VAL A 97 17.54 -10.12 16.74
C VAL A 97 16.42 -10.93 17.37
N HIS A 98 16.28 -12.20 16.98
CA HIS A 98 15.17 -13.03 17.41
C HIS A 98 15.41 -13.82 18.70
N HIS A 99 16.65 -13.90 19.20
CA HIS A 99 16.90 -14.49 20.52
C HIS A 99 16.32 -13.65 21.66
N GLN A 100 16.20 -12.33 21.50
CA GLN A 100 15.64 -11.43 22.51
C GLN A 100 14.11 -11.52 22.63
N GLU A 101 13.42 -12.08 21.62
CA GLU A 101 11.96 -12.16 21.58
C GLU A 101 11.37 -13.46 22.15
N SER A 102 12.22 -14.44 22.49
CA SER A 102 11.75 -15.65 23.18
C SER A 102 11.33 -15.32 24.62
N PRO A 103 10.09 -15.62 25.04
CA PRO A 103 9.62 -15.24 26.36
C PRO A 103 10.46 -15.93 27.43
N HIS A 104 11.23 -15.11 28.16
CA HIS A 104 11.84 -15.52 29.41
C HIS A 104 10.77 -16.06 30.35
N SER A 105 11.01 -17.28 30.83
CA SER A 105 10.45 -17.86 32.04
C SER A 105 10.33 -16.79 33.13
N SER A 106 9.09 -16.52 33.56
CA SER A 106 8.73 -15.45 34.49
C SER A 106 9.41 -15.56 35.86
N THR A 107 10.07 -14.50 36.29
CA THR A 107 10.16 -14.16 37.73
C THR A 107 9.47 -12.81 37.96
N TYR A 108 8.46 -12.89 38.82
CA TYR A 108 7.54 -11.84 39.26
C TYR A 108 8.26 -10.79 40.10
N ASN A 109 8.04 -9.49 39.85
CA ASN A 109 8.09 -8.45 40.90
C ASN A 109 7.32 -7.19 40.51
N GLN A 110 6.79 -6.54 41.54
CA GLN A 110 5.61 -5.68 41.59
C GLN A 110 6.00 -4.25 42.02
N GLY A 111 5.24 -3.24 41.57
CA GLY A 111 5.15 -1.87 42.12
C GLY A 111 5.85 -0.80 41.26
N ASP A 112 5.41 0.46 41.18
CA ASP A 112 4.27 1.22 41.71
C ASP A 112 4.31 2.58 40.95
N VAL A 113 3.18 3.18 40.56
CA VAL A 113 3.16 4.47 39.82
C VAL A 113 2.13 5.41 40.41
N THR A 114 2.61 6.55 40.93
CA THR A 114 1.80 7.71 41.32
C THR A 114 1.92 8.81 40.26
N GLY A 115 0.77 9.26 39.72
CA GLY A 115 0.70 10.25 38.65
C GLY A 115 0.68 11.71 39.08
N ARG A 116 0.45 12.60 38.10
CA ARG A 116 -0.12 13.93 38.30
C ARG A 116 -0.65 14.51 36.97
N GLN A 117 -1.88 15.01 37.04
CA GLN A 117 -2.56 15.78 36.00
C GLN A 117 -2.08 17.23 35.99
N ASN A 118 -2.10 17.87 34.81
CA ASN A 118 -2.26 19.32 34.70
C ASN A 118 -3.15 19.68 33.50
N GLN A 119 -4.19 20.45 33.78
CA GLN A 119 -5.07 21.13 32.82
C GLN A 119 -4.41 22.43 32.36
N LEU A 120 -4.56 22.85 31.10
CA LEU A 120 -4.85 24.25 30.77
C LEU A 120 -5.32 24.50 29.31
N HIS A 121 -6.40 25.28 29.23
CA HIS A 121 -6.82 26.34 28.29
C HIS A 121 -6.75 26.18 26.75
N VAL A 122 -7.92 26.35 26.15
CA VAL A 122 -8.26 26.36 24.73
C VAL A 122 -8.39 27.80 24.22
N GLY A 123 -7.84 28.09 23.04
CA GLY A 123 -8.10 29.30 22.25
C GLY A 123 -8.37 28.92 20.78
N PRO A 124 -9.27 29.61 20.05
CA PRO A 124 -9.80 29.11 18.77
C PRO A 124 -9.13 29.77 17.55
N GLY A 125 -8.87 28.98 16.51
CA GLY A 125 -8.49 29.46 15.18
C GLY A 125 -8.28 28.31 14.20
N GLY A 126 -9.32 27.93 13.46
CA GLY A 126 -9.28 26.86 12.47
C GLY A 126 -9.16 27.38 11.04
N ALA A 127 -8.40 26.65 10.22
CA ALA A 127 -8.39 26.74 8.76
C ALA A 127 -8.57 25.31 8.22
N PHE A 128 -9.41 25.14 7.21
CA PHE A 128 -9.80 23.87 6.60
C PHE A 128 -8.84 23.50 5.46
N SER A 129 -8.37 22.24 5.39
CA SER A 129 -7.71 21.66 4.22
C SER A 129 -8.61 20.63 3.54
N ASN A 130 -8.49 20.54 2.21
CA ASN A 130 -9.24 19.62 1.36
C ASN A 130 -8.53 18.26 1.30
N SER A 131 -8.66 17.46 2.35
CA SER A 131 -8.73 16.01 2.16
C SER A 131 -10.14 15.69 1.66
N GLY A 132 -10.33 14.65 0.84
CA GLY A 132 -11.64 14.22 0.38
C GLY A 132 -12.53 13.77 1.54
N ASP A 133 -13.11 14.72 2.25
CA ASP A 133 -14.10 14.55 3.31
C ASP A 133 -15.47 14.42 2.66
N ILE A 134 -15.95 13.19 2.52
CA ILE A 134 -17.33 12.96 2.10
C ILE A 134 -18.16 12.58 3.32
N HIS A 135 -18.85 13.57 3.89
CA HIS A 135 -19.95 13.35 4.82
C HIS A 135 -21.14 12.73 4.07
N LEU A 136 -21.36 11.43 4.25
CA LEU A 136 -22.64 10.79 3.91
C LEU A 136 -23.64 11.08 5.03
N GLY A 137 -24.35 12.19 4.89
CA GLY A 137 -25.35 12.60 5.87
C GLY A 137 -26.15 13.82 5.45
N ASP A 138 -26.90 13.72 4.36
CA ASP A 138 -28.28 14.23 4.34
C ASP A 138 -29.05 13.68 3.14
N LYS A 139 -30.24 13.14 3.42
CA LYS A 139 -31.21 12.76 2.39
C LYS A 139 -31.59 14.01 1.59
N VAL A 140 -31.12 14.11 0.35
CA VAL A 140 -31.57 15.12 -0.60
C VAL A 140 -32.96 14.74 -1.10
N ASP A 141 -33.99 15.31 -0.47
CA ASP A 141 -35.34 15.33 -1.01
C ASP A 141 -35.43 16.41 -2.10
N ASN A 142 -34.85 16.13 -3.28
CA ASN A 142 -34.89 17.04 -4.44
C ASN A 142 -36.22 16.90 -5.19
N ARG A 143 -37.28 17.48 -4.63
CA ARG A 143 -38.41 18.00 -5.41
C ARG A 143 -38.62 19.46 -5.07
N LYS A 144 -38.04 20.36 -5.88
CA LYS A 144 -38.56 21.72 -6.09
C LYS A 144 -38.00 22.33 -7.39
N ASN A 145 -38.83 22.24 -8.42
CA ASN A 145 -39.12 23.26 -9.42
C ASN A 145 -37.97 24.13 -9.94
N PHE A 146 -37.37 23.72 -11.06
CA PHE A 146 -36.68 24.64 -11.97
C PHE A 146 -37.54 24.86 -13.23
N ASN A 147 -38.29 25.96 -13.23
CA ASN A 147 -39.02 26.46 -14.40
C ASN A 147 -38.05 27.22 -15.30
N PHE A 148 -37.72 26.67 -16.47
CA PHE A 148 -37.06 27.42 -17.54
C PHE A 148 -38.11 27.94 -18.52
N ARG A 149 -38.22 29.27 -18.61
CA ARG A 149 -38.97 29.97 -19.66
C ARG A 149 -38.13 29.94 -20.95
N LEU A 150 -38.51 29.12 -21.92
CA LEU A 150 -38.02 29.25 -23.29
C LEU A 150 -38.85 30.30 -24.03
N GLY A 151 -38.20 31.43 -24.32
CA GLY A 151 -38.65 32.41 -25.31
C GLY A 151 -38.51 31.85 -26.72
N ALA A 152 -39.47 32.25 -27.55
CA ALA A 152 -39.76 31.71 -28.87
C ALA A 152 -38.67 31.96 -29.93
N GLY A 153 -38.67 31.06 -30.93
CA GLY A 153 -38.49 31.43 -32.34
C GLY A 153 -37.23 30.90 -33.01
N ILE A 154 -37.38 29.87 -33.83
CA ILE A 154 -37.16 29.92 -35.29
C ILE A 154 -37.60 28.59 -35.91
N ALA A 155 -38.28 28.72 -37.04
CA ALA A 155 -39.01 27.68 -37.74
C ALA A 155 -38.14 26.81 -38.67
N ILE A 156 -38.54 25.54 -38.74
CA ILE A 156 -38.55 24.57 -39.86
C ILE A 156 -37.84 25.00 -41.15
N LEU A 157 -36.89 24.17 -41.59
CA LEU A 157 -36.74 23.82 -43.00
C LEU A 157 -36.43 22.33 -43.15
N VAL A 158 -37.41 21.58 -43.65
CA VAL A 158 -37.31 20.20 -44.13
C VAL A 158 -36.84 20.26 -45.58
N LEU A 159 -35.75 19.57 -45.92
CA LEU A 159 -35.42 19.22 -47.30
C LEU A 159 -35.11 17.73 -47.41
N LEU A 160 -36.06 17.05 -48.05
CA LEU A 160 -35.97 15.71 -48.61
C LEU A 160 -35.32 15.79 -50.00
N LEU A 161 -34.24 15.05 -50.24
CA LEU A 161 -33.80 14.50 -51.54
C LEU A 161 -33.03 13.21 -51.19
N GLY A 162 -33.53 12.00 -51.50
CA GLY A 162 -33.43 11.36 -52.82
C GLY A 162 -31.99 10.86 -53.03
N GLY A 163 -31.64 9.59 -52.81
CA GLY A 163 -31.99 8.43 -53.64
C GLY A 163 -30.70 7.90 -54.29
N GLY A 164 -30.39 6.61 -54.13
CA GLY A 164 -29.16 6.04 -54.70
C GLY A 164 -28.98 4.55 -54.41
N VAL A 165 -29.48 3.74 -55.32
CA VAL A 165 -29.52 2.28 -55.33
C VAL A 165 -28.15 1.73 -55.73
N GLY A 166 -27.69 0.63 -55.11
CA GLY A 166 -26.45 -0.04 -55.50
C GLY A 166 -26.27 -1.40 -54.84
N ALA A 167 -27.06 -2.38 -55.25
CA ALA A 167 -26.83 -3.79 -54.93
C ALA A 167 -25.76 -4.39 -55.87
N VAL A 168 -24.78 -5.11 -55.32
CA VAL A 168 -23.91 -6.02 -56.09
C VAL A 168 -23.85 -7.38 -55.39
N VAL A 169 -24.68 -8.27 -55.95
CA VAL A 169 -24.45 -9.68 -56.32
C VAL A 169 -23.46 -10.53 -55.49
N TRP A 170 -24.03 -11.57 -54.89
CA TRP A 170 -23.38 -12.81 -54.44
C TRP A 170 -22.91 -13.70 -55.61
N GLY A 171 -21.78 -14.38 -55.46
CA GLY A 171 -21.40 -15.53 -56.28
C GLY A 171 -20.28 -16.37 -55.62
N PRO A 172 -20.36 -17.72 -55.66
CA PRO A 172 -19.76 -18.58 -54.63
C PRO A 172 -18.46 -19.23 -55.10
N TRP A 173 -17.44 -19.29 -54.25
CA TRP A 173 -16.28 -20.17 -54.48
C TRP A 173 -15.97 -21.01 -53.25
N SER A 174 -15.88 -22.30 -53.54
CA SER A 174 -15.72 -23.47 -52.68
C SER A 174 -14.36 -23.57 -52.01
N SER A 175 -14.37 -24.05 -50.76
CA SER A 175 -13.23 -24.61 -50.02
C SER A 175 -12.59 -25.80 -50.75
N PRO A 176 -11.29 -26.08 -50.51
CA PRO A 176 -10.89 -27.03 -49.44
C PRO A 176 -9.68 -26.49 -48.65
N GLY A 177 -9.40 -26.79 -47.38
CA GLY A 177 -9.81 -27.82 -46.43
C GLY A 177 -8.56 -28.16 -45.61
N ALA A 178 -8.66 -28.07 -44.26
CA ALA A 178 -7.68 -28.49 -43.23
C ALA A 178 -6.30 -27.79 -43.29
N ASP A 179 -5.69 -27.32 -42.21
CA ASP A 179 -5.50 -27.94 -40.89
C ASP A 179 -5.69 -26.93 -39.75
N GLY A 180 -6.08 -27.45 -38.59
CA GLY A 180 -6.32 -26.68 -37.37
C GLY A 180 -5.02 -26.20 -36.75
N ASP A 181 -4.93 -24.88 -36.58
CA ASP A 181 -4.05 -24.27 -35.60
C ASP A 181 -4.91 -23.83 -34.40
N ASP A 182 -4.44 -24.23 -33.23
CA ASP A 182 -5.00 -23.97 -31.92
C ASP A 182 -5.31 -22.47 -31.73
N LEU A 183 -6.60 -22.14 -31.78
CA LEU A 183 -7.14 -20.97 -31.09
C LEU A 183 -6.96 -21.23 -29.60
N HIS A 184 -5.80 -20.84 -29.07
CA HIS A 184 -5.67 -20.48 -27.68
C HIS A 184 -6.69 -19.37 -27.42
N THR A 185 -7.88 -19.74 -26.96
CA THR A 185 -8.72 -18.83 -26.19
C THR A 185 -7.86 -18.40 -25.01
N PHE A 186 -7.31 -17.19 -25.08
CA PHE A 186 -6.87 -16.49 -23.90
C PHE A 186 -8.07 -16.47 -22.97
N SER A 187 -8.03 -17.34 -21.97
CA SER A 187 -8.89 -17.24 -20.81
C SER A 187 -8.41 -15.98 -20.13
N ASP A 188 -9.04 -14.85 -20.43
CA ASP A 188 -8.86 -13.60 -19.70
C ASP A 188 -9.01 -13.95 -18.22
N SER A 189 -7.90 -13.87 -17.51
CA SER A 189 -7.81 -14.16 -16.09
C SER A 189 -8.45 -12.96 -15.39
N ILE A 190 -9.77 -12.99 -15.28
CA ILE A 190 -10.50 -11.91 -14.62
C ILE A 190 -10.33 -12.16 -13.13
N SER A 191 -9.47 -11.36 -12.50
CA SER A 191 -9.36 -11.36 -11.05
C SER A 191 -10.71 -11.08 -10.39
N HIS A 192 -11.21 -12.09 -9.67
CA HIS A 192 -12.50 -12.03 -9.00
C HIS A 192 -12.35 -11.45 -7.59
N TRP A 193 -12.94 -10.27 -7.37
CA TRP A 193 -12.98 -9.63 -6.07
C TRP A 193 -14.31 -9.90 -5.38
N THR A 194 -14.24 -10.37 -4.14
CA THR A 194 -15.41 -10.81 -3.40
C THR A 194 -15.66 -9.94 -2.17
N PRO A 195 -16.92 -9.53 -1.90
CA PRO A 195 -17.26 -8.86 -0.66
C PRO A 195 -17.02 -9.74 0.55
N ILE A 196 -16.45 -9.16 1.60
CA ILE A 196 -16.38 -9.79 2.91
C ILE A 196 -17.69 -9.48 3.64
N SER A 197 -18.72 -10.31 3.40
CA SER A 197 -20.10 -10.08 3.83
C SER A 197 -20.28 -9.85 5.34
N ASP A 198 -19.37 -10.39 6.16
CA ASP A 198 -19.39 -10.31 7.62
C ASP A 198 -18.20 -9.54 8.20
N ALA A 199 -17.57 -8.66 7.40
CA ALA A 199 -16.49 -7.83 7.91
C ALA A 199 -16.90 -7.08 9.17
N GLY A 200 -18.19 -6.72 9.32
CA GLY A 200 -18.72 -6.16 10.57
C GLY A 200 -18.26 -4.71 10.80
N ILE A 201 -17.92 -3.99 9.74
CA ILE A 201 -17.63 -2.55 9.81
C ILE A 201 -18.94 -1.84 10.15
N PRO A 202 -19.01 -1.10 11.27
CA PRO A 202 -20.23 -0.37 11.62
C PRO A 202 -20.52 0.74 10.60
N ALA A 203 -21.79 0.97 10.30
CA ALA A 203 -22.22 1.92 9.27
C ALA A 203 -21.86 3.40 9.57
N ASP A 204 -21.53 3.72 10.82
CA ASP A 204 -21.10 5.06 11.23
C ASP A 204 -19.57 5.27 11.11
N HIS A 205 -18.82 4.26 10.64
CA HIS A 205 -17.38 4.34 10.44
C HIS A 205 -17.06 4.73 8.98
N SER A 206 -16.19 5.74 8.84
CA SER A 206 -15.55 6.12 7.59
C SER A 206 -14.06 5.81 7.70
N ILE A 207 -13.61 4.76 6.99
CA ILE A 207 -12.21 4.35 6.96
C ILE A 207 -11.46 5.28 6.00
N ARG A 208 -10.29 5.73 6.41
CA ARG A 208 -9.45 6.69 5.68
C ARG A 208 -8.26 6.05 5.02
N SER A 209 -7.69 5.05 5.69
CA SER A 209 -6.65 4.24 5.08
C SER A 209 -6.75 2.77 5.49
N ILE A 210 -6.15 1.88 4.71
CA ILE A 210 -5.94 0.47 4.99
C ILE A 210 -4.48 0.09 4.75
N VAL A 211 -3.85 -0.49 5.76
CA VAL A 211 -2.53 -1.13 5.61
C VAL A 211 -2.58 -2.55 6.14
N CYS A 212 -2.28 -3.49 5.25
CA CYS A 212 -2.18 -4.90 5.58
C CYS A 212 -0.72 -5.27 5.89
N VAL A 213 -0.52 -5.98 6.99
CA VAL A 213 0.78 -6.55 7.41
C VAL A 213 0.86 -8.04 7.08
N SER A 214 -0.29 -8.66 6.82
CA SER A 214 -0.42 -10.01 6.29
C SER A 214 -1.77 -10.13 5.58
N ALA A 215 -2.00 -11.25 4.89
CA ALA A 215 -3.25 -11.55 4.19
C ALA A 215 -4.52 -11.48 5.07
N ASP A 216 -4.36 -11.68 6.38
CA ASP A 216 -5.46 -11.71 7.35
C ASP A 216 -5.30 -10.70 8.48
N LEU A 217 -4.38 -9.73 8.38
CA LEU A 217 -4.22 -8.70 9.39
C LEU A 217 -3.98 -7.34 8.74
N CYS A 218 -4.94 -6.43 8.94
CA CYS A 218 -4.84 -5.05 8.46
C CYS A 218 -5.29 -4.06 9.52
N TRP A 219 -4.72 -2.87 9.45
CA TRP A 219 -5.08 -1.71 10.26
C TRP A 219 -5.81 -0.69 9.39
N MET A 220 -6.87 -0.13 9.96
CA MET A 220 -7.85 0.71 9.27
C MET A 220 -8.15 1.96 10.11
N PRO A 221 -7.29 2.99 10.05
CA PRO A 221 -7.61 4.30 10.61
C PRO A 221 -8.89 4.88 9.99
N GLY A 222 -9.68 5.59 10.78
CA GLY A 222 -10.84 6.28 10.27
C GLY A 222 -11.53 7.20 11.26
N ILE A 223 -12.63 7.81 10.83
CA ILE A 223 -13.48 8.65 11.68
C ILE A 223 -14.85 8.01 11.84
N THR A 224 -15.44 8.16 13.01
CA THR A 224 -16.86 7.86 13.24
C THR A 224 -17.69 9.13 13.08
N GLN A 225 -18.96 9.02 12.69
CA GLN A 225 -19.83 10.20 12.53
C GLN A 225 -19.99 11.04 13.81
N ASN A 226 -19.84 10.43 15.00
CA ASN A 226 -20.22 11.07 16.27
C ASN A 226 -19.17 11.00 17.40
N LYS A 227 -18.12 10.17 17.29
CA LYS A 227 -17.17 9.91 18.40
C LYS A 227 -15.74 10.32 18.09
N GLY A 228 -15.52 11.04 16.98
CA GLY A 228 -14.18 11.39 16.52
C GLY A 228 -13.49 10.19 15.88
N GLY A 229 -12.20 10.08 16.11
CA GLY A 229 -11.37 9.08 15.47
C GLY A 229 -11.53 7.67 15.99
N PHE A 230 -11.29 6.70 15.11
CA PHE A 230 -11.07 5.33 15.52
C PHE A 230 -9.86 4.73 14.82
N LEU A 231 -9.35 3.67 15.42
CA LEU A 231 -8.48 2.73 14.75
C LEU A 231 -9.12 1.35 14.71
N GLY A 232 -9.36 0.88 13.50
CA GLY A 232 -9.89 -0.44 13.22
C GLY A 232 -8.77 -1.45 13.00
N ARG A 233 -9.05 -2.69 13.38
CA ARG A 233 -8.24 -3.87 13.05
C ARG A 233 -9.12 -4.87 12.36
N PHE A 234 -8.72 -5.27 11.16
CA PHE A 234 -9.30 -6.38 10.44
C PHE A 234 -8.42 -7.60 10.67
N ALA A 235 -8.96 -8.61 11.36
CA ALA A 235 -8.28 -9.87 11.63
C ALA A 235 -9.25 -11.03 11.56
N ASP A 236 -8.80 -12.18 11.02
CA ASP A 236 -9.60 -13.41 10.96
C ASP A 236 -10.98 -13.21 10.29
N GLY A 237 -11.02 -12.40 9.23
CA GLY A 237 -12.24 -12.08 8.50
C GLY A 237 -13.15 -11.06 9.18
N LYS A 238 -12.76 -10.49 10.32
CA LYS A 238 -13.60 -9.62 11.14
C LYS A 238 -12.93 -8.29 11.48
N PHE A 239 -13.69 -7.21 11.33
CA PHE A 239 -13.32 -5.89 11.80
C PHE A 239 -13.63 -5.74 13.29
N THR A 240 -12.69 -5.11 14.00
CA THR A 240 -12.83 -4.74 15.40
C THR A 240 -12.28 -3.33 15.61
N THR A 241 -13.01 -2.48 16.31
CA THR A 241 -12.50 -1.18 16.75
C THR A 241 -11.58 -1.42 17.94
N VAL A 242 -10.28 -1.14 17.78
CA VAL A 242 -9.26 -1.38 18.83
C VAL A 242 -9.15 -0.19 19.76
N SER A 243 -9.36 1.02 19.25
CA SER A 243 -9.34 2.25 20.04
C SER A 243 -10.34 3.26 19.48
N GLU A 244 -11.15 3.84 20.36
CA GLU A 244 -11.90 5.06 20.09
C GLU A 244 -11.03 6.22 20.58
N VAL A 245 -10.50 7.03 19.65
CA VAL A 245 -9.59 8.14 19.96
C VAL A 245 -10.38 9.44 19.93
N ALA A 246 -10.69 9.97 21.11
CA ALA A 246 -11.57 11.13 21.26
C ALA A 246 -11.02 12.44 20.67
N GLU A 247 -9.71 12.58 20.46
CA GLU A 247 -9.09 13.87 20.05
C GLU A 247 -8.65 13.93 18.57
N ALA A 248 -8.36 12.79 17.93
CA ALA A 248 -8.33 12.57 16.47
C ALA A 248 -7.71 11.22 16.14
N PRO A 249 -8.21 10.51 15.11
CA PRO A 249 -7.58 9.27 14.69
C PRO A 249 -6.31 9.57 13.91
N PRO A 250 -5.38 8.60 13.87
CA PRO A 250 -4.44 8.57 12.76
C PRO A 250 -5.23 8.58 11.43
N MET A 251 -4.84 9.41 10.47
CA MET A 251 -5.35 9.40 9.08
C MET A 251 -4.49 8.49 8.20
N SER A 252 -3.22 8.35 8.55
CA SER A 252 -2.30 7.39 7.96
C SER A 252 -1.90 6.36 9.02
N VAL A 253 -1.71 5.12 8.61
CA VAL A 253 -1.07 4.09 9.43
C VAL A 253 -0.02 3.42 8.57
N ALA A 254 1.15 3.15 9.15
CA ALA A 254 2.18 2.33 8.55
C ALA A 254 2.68 1.33 9.58
N CYS A 255 2.96 0.10 9.14
CA CYS A 255 3.39 -0.94 10.03
C CYS A 255 4.70 -1.55 9.54
N ARG A 256 5.65 -1.68 10.46
CA ARG A 256 6.88 -2.45 10.25
C ARG A 256 6.61 -3.94 10.44
N MET A 257 5.77 -4.25 11.42
CA MET A 257 5.34 -5.60 11.74
C MET A 257 3.94 -5.58 12.37
N PRO A 258 3.27 -6.73 12.51
CA PRO A 258 1.96 -6.82 13.18
C PRO A 258 1.88 -6.15 14.56
N THR A 259 3.03 -6.01 15.21
CA THR A 259 3.22 -5.53 16.57
C THR A 259 3.99 -4.21 16.66
N ASP A 260 4.30 -3.56 15.52
CA ASP A 260 4.98 -2.26 15.49
C ASP A 260 4.41 -1.43 14.33
N CYS A 261 3.52 -0.52 14.70
CA CYS A 261 2.84 0.36 13.76
C CYS A 261 2.89 1.80 14.24
N TRP A 262 2.95 2.72 13.29
CA TRP A 262 2.86 4.14 13.50
C TRP A 262 1.62 4.69 12.80
N GLY A 263 1.05 5.75 13.34
CA GLY A 263 -0.03 6.46 12.67
C GLY A 263 -0.05 7.93 13.03
N GLY A 264 -0.39 8.80 12.09
CA GLY A 264 -0.35 10.24 12.28
C GLY A 264 -1.71 10.89 12.10
N ALA A 265 -2.03 11.88 12.94
CA ALA A 265 -3.33 12.56 12.95
C ALA A 265 -3.19 14.05 12.61
N PRO A 266 -4.01 14.63 11.71
CA PRO A 266 -3.85 16.01 11.21
C PRO A 266 -4.54 17.08 12.07
N THR A 267 -5.15 16.74 13.21
CA THR A 267 -5.81 17.76 14.04
C THR A 267 -4.79 18.54 14.88
N ALA A 268 -5.24 19.61 15.53
CA ALA A 268 -4.47 20.69 16.18
C ALA A 268 -3.35 20.32 17.18
N ARG A 269 -2.97 19.04 17.33
CA ARG A 269 -1.79 18.57 18.05
C ARG A 269 -0.88 17.63 17.23
N ASN A 270 -1.07 17.51 15.92
CA ASN A 270 -0.28 16.70 14.96
C ASN A 270 0.29 15.41 15.56
N ALA A 271 -0.59 14.57 16.10
CA ALA A 271 -0.19 13.51 17.01
C ALA A 271 0.30 12.26 16.26
N ALA A 272 1.58 11.90 16.43
CA ALA A 272 2.07 10.55 16.14
C ALA A 272 1.58 9.56 17.20
N TRP A 273 1.14 8.39 16.76
CA TRP A 273 0.74 7.28 17.60
C TRP A 273 1.62 6.08 17.28
N HIS A 274 1.98 5.32 18.31
CA HIS A 274 2.78 4.11 18.19
C HIS A 274 2.03 2.91 18.78
N TYR A 275 2.09 1.78 18.07
CA TYR A 275 1.58 0.50 18.51
C TYR A 275 2.74 -0.40 18.90
N ASP A 276 2.75 -0.86 20.14
CA ASP A 276 3.79 -1.75 20.69
C ASP A 276 3.42 -3.24 20.65
N GLY A 277 2.40 -3.59 19.86
CA GLY A 277 1.87 -4.95 19.78
C GLY A 277 0.80 -5.26 20.83
N LYS A 278 0.54 -4.32 21.74
CA LYS A 278 -0.52 -4.45 22.74
C LYS A 278 -1.48 -3.28 22.67
N THR A 279 -0.96 -2.06 22.67
CA THR A 279 -1.75 -0.84 22.81
C THR A 279 -1.23 0.26 21.91
N TRP A 280 -2.15 1.08 21.42
CA TRP A 280 -1.80 2.33 20.76
C TRP A 280 -1.58 3.40 21.82
N GLN A 281 -0.42 4.05 21.75
CA GLN A 281 -0.03 5.10 22.67
C GLN A 281 0.37 6.33 21.88
N LEU A 282 0.03 7.50 22.43
CA LEU A 282 0.45 8.76 21.86
C LEU A 282 1.97 8.86 22.00
N ALA A 283 2.68 8.99 20.87
CA ALA A 283 4.10 9.24 20.86
C ALA A 283 4.33 10.72 21.22
N GLN A 284 4.59 10.98 22.49
CA GLN A 284 4.81 12.33 23.02
C GLN A 284 6.30 12.64 23.20
N GLY A 285 6.62 13.94 23.14
CA GLY A 285 7.94 14.47 23.43
C GLY A 285 8.79 14.66 22.19
N THR A 286 10.10 14.60 22.39
CA THR A 286 11.08 14.77 21.33
C THR A 286 11.92 13.52 21.20
N ASP A 287 12.13 13.07 19.97
CA ASP A 287 13.11 12.04 19.64
C ASP A 287 14.19 12.66 18.76
N ASN A 288 15.45 12.64 19.21
CA ASN A 288 16.55 13.38 18.57
C ASN A 288 16.22 14.85 18.21
N GLY A 289 15.42 15.53 19.06
CA GLY A 289 14.99 16.91 18.83
C GLY A 289 13.86 17.07 17.80
N ILE A 290 13.25 15.98 17.34
CA ILE A 290 12.05 15.96 16.51
C ILE A 290 10.83 15.89 17.41
N GLU A 291 9.94 16.87 17.29
CA GLU A 291 8.65 16.82 17.96
C GLU A 291 7.77 15.76 17.28
N LEU A 292 7.56 14.64 17.96
CA LEU A 292 6.74 13.54 17.43
C LEU A 292 5.29 13.96 17.24
N SER A 293 4.83 14.93 18.04
CA SER A 293 3.54 15.60 17.89
C SER A 293 3.50 16.57 16.70
N ARG A 294 4.35 16.41 15.69
CA ARG A 294 4.21 17.10 14.41
C ARG A 294 4.03 16.16 13.23
N LEU A 295 4.16 14.84 13.41
CA LEU A 295 4.16 13.89 12.30
C LEU A 295 2.74 13.44 11.93
N GLU A 296 2.43 13.48 10.63
CA GLU A 296 1.06 13.26 10.11
C GLU A 296 0.95 12.09 9.13
N PHE A 297 1.87 12.02 8.17
CA PHE A 297 1.91 10.93 7.20
C PHE A 297 3.01 9.95 7.58
N PHE A 298 2.69 8.67 7.68
CA PHE A 298 3.64 7.60 7.96
C PHE A 298 3.64 6.59 6.82
N ARG A 299 4.83 6.13 6.44
CA ARG A 299 5.04 4.98 5.56
C ARG A 299 6.20 4.15 6.07
N CYS A 300 6.10 2.84 5.98
CA CYS A 300 7.20 1.92 6.25
C CYS A 300 7.41 1.06 5.01
N ASP A 301 8.55 1.22 4.34
CA ASP A 301 8.89 0.42 3.16
C ASP A 301 9.58 -0.88 3.56
N THR A 302 10.20 -0.91 4.74
CA THR A 302 10.80 -2.13 5.31
C THR A 302 10.44 -2.28 6.77
N THR A 303 10.80 -3.43 7.33
CA THR A 303 10.72 -3.67 8.78
C THR A 303 11.73 -2.83 9.56
N ALA A 304 12.69 -2.17 8.90
CA ALA A 304 13.76 -1.39 9.55
C ALA A 304 13.64 0.11 9.30
N ALA A 305 13.01 0.52 8.19
CA ALA A 305 12.94 1.91 7.75
C ALA A 305 11.50 2.36 7.56
N CYS A 306 11.14 3.41 8.30
CA CYS A 306 9.92 4.18 8.05
C CYS A 306 10.29 5.62 7.74
N VAL A 307 9.40 6.30 7.05
CA VAL A 307 9.43 7.73 6.81
C VAL A 307 8.14 8.34 7.32
N ALA A 308 8.27 9.52 7.92
CA ALA A 308 7.13 10.34 8.28
C ALA A 308 7.34 11.79 7.86
N THR A 309 6.25 12.51 7.62
CA THR A 309 6.30 13.95 7.28
C THR A 309 5.56 14.77 8.34
N GLU A 310 6.02 15.99 8.58
CA GLU A 310 5.40 16.92 9.53
C GLU A 310 4.09 17.55 9.02
N ASP A 311 3.85 17.44 7.71
CA ASP A 311 2.72 18.02 6.96
C ASP A 311 2.54 17.15 5.70
N ASP A 312 1.29 16.92 5.29
CA ASP A 312 0.94 16.12 4.10
C ASP A 312 1.28 16.84 2.78
N GLU A 313 1.44 18.17 2.83
CA GLU A 313 1.51 19.00 1.64
C GLU A 313 2.89 19.54 1.28
N SER A 314 3.99 19.18 1.95
CA SER A 314 5.29 19.71 1.51
C SER A 314 6.50 18.79 1.60
N CYS A 315 6.35 17.61 2.24
CA CYS A 315 7.45 16.77 2.71
C CYS A 315 8.51 17.50 3.54
N LYS A 316 8.41 18.82 3.77
CA LYS A 316 9.37 19.59 4.55
C LYS A 316 9.40 19.03 5.95
N GLY A 317 10.61 18.76 6.44
CA GLY A 317 10.77 18.08 7.71
C GLY A 317 10.45 16.59 7.67
N ALA A 318 10.58 15.93 6.51
CA ALA A 318 10.57 14.48 6.45
C ALA A 318 11.62 13.90 7.40
N VAL A 319 11.20 12.93 8.20
CA VAL A 319 12.01 12.21 9.16
C VAL A 319 11.99 10.75 8.83
N THR A 320 13.07 10.05 9.14
CA THR A 320 13.19 8.61 8.97
C THR A 320 13.40 7.92 10.29
N TRP A 321 12.85 6.73 10.43
CA TRP A 321 13.06 5.86 11.58
C TRP A 321 14.12 4.83 11.22
N ASP A 322 15.16 4.73 12.04
CA ASP A 322 16.27 3.78 11.85
C ASP A 322 16.08 2.43 12.55
N GLY A 323 14.89 2.20 13.11
CA GLY A 323 14.59 1.06 13.96
C GLY A 323 14.59 1.39 15.45
N THR A 324 15.25 2.49 15.85
CA THR A 324 15.45 2.90 17.25
C THR A 324 15.07 4.34 17.54
N SER A 325 15.27 5.25 16.58
CA SER A 325 15.01 6.67 16.74
C SER A 325 14.64 7.34 15.41
N TRP A 326 13.88 8.43 15.50
CA TRP A 326 13.58 9.30 14.38
C TRP A 326 14.78 10.21 14.11
N GLN A 327 15.08 10.43 12.83
CA GLN A 327 16.17 11.28 12.36
C GLN A 327 15.66 12.21 11.26
N ARG A 328 16.04 13.48 11.29
CA ARG A 328 15.73 14.42 10.20
C ARG A 328 16.52 14.02 8.97
N LEU A 329 15.85 13.92 7.83
CA LEU A 329 16.55 13.85 6.56
C LEU A 329 17.29 15.18 6.30
N PRO A 330 18.38 15.16 5.50
CA PRO A 330 19.07 16.38 5.11
C PRO A 330 18.07 17.37 4.50
N GLU A 331 18.14 18.64 4.93
CA GLU A 331 17.24 19.67 4.38
C GLU A 331 17.40 19.75 2.86
N HIS A 332 16.26 19.81 2.18
CA HIS A 332 16.18 20.05 0.75
C HIS A 332 15.36 21.31 0.50
N ASP A 333 15.82 22.17 -0.41
CA ASP A 333 15.13 23.42 -0.77
C ASP A 333 13.96 23.10 -1.70
N TRP A 334 12.91 22.48 -1.14
CA TRP A 334 11.62 22.34 -1.83
C TRP A 334 10.95 23.70 -1.87
N SER A 335 11.08 24.36 -3.02
CA SER A 335 10.40 25.62 -3.32
C SER A 335 8.97 25.34 -3.84
N GLY A 336 8.17 24.60 -3.08
CA GLY A 336 6.78 24.32 -3.40
C GLY A 336 6.06 23.68 -2.23
N GLY A 337 4.81 24.09 -1.96
CA GLY A 337 3.92 23.41 -1.02
C GLY A 337 3.23 22.25 -1.72
N ALA A 338 3.99 21.23 -2.09
CA ALA A 338 3.59 20.09 -2.90
C ALA A 338 3.17 18.84 -2.10
N GLN A 339 2.03 18.24 -2.45
CA GLN A 339 1.74 16.84 -2.10
C GLN A 339 2.93 15.96 -2.50
N CYS A 340 3.37 15.12 -1.58
CA CYS A 340 4.50 14.24 -1.80
C CYS A 340 4.20 12.83 -1.30
N SER A 341 4.85 11.84 -1.91
CA SER A 341 4.76 10.45 -1.52
C SER A 341 6.18 9.91 -1.29
N PRO A 342 6.68 9.99 -0.04
CA PRO A 342 8.03 9.55 0.27
C PRO A 342 8.11 8.03 0.38
N HIS A 343 9.25 7.47 -0.02
CA HIS A 343 9.63 6.07 0.12
C HIS A 343 11.08 5.99 0.57
N CYS A 344 11.36 5.37 1.70
CA CYS A 344 12.68 5.19 2.26
C CYS A 344 12.94 3.71 2.53
N PRO A 345 13.47 2.95 1.55
CA PRO A 345 13.96 1.59 1.83
C PRO A 345 15.05 1.57 2.90
N GLU A 346 15.83 2.66 3.01
CA GLU A 346 16.84 2.87 4.05
C GLU A 346 16.81 4.33 4.54
N VAL A 347 17.32 4.56 5.75
CA VAL A 347 17.38 5.89 6.40
C VAL A 347 18.12 6.94 5.55
N THR A 348 19.11 6.50 4.76
CA THR A 348 19.94 7.38 3.92
C THR A 348 19.63 7.26 2.42
N SER A 349 18.64 6.45 2.06
CA SER A 349 18.27 6.14 0.68
C SER A 349 16.75 6.24 0.54
N CYS A 350 16.29 7.34 -0.03
CA CYS A 350 14.87 7.61 -0.18
C CYS A 350 14.53 8.14 -1.58
N ASP A 351 13.29 7.94 -1.98
CA ASP A 351 12.66 8.41 -3.20
C ASP A 351 11.43 9.24 -2.82
N PHE A 352 11.39 10.47 -3.31
CA PHE A 352 10.34 11.44 -3.00
C PHE A 352 9.69 11.84 -4.31
N PHE A 353 8.43 11.45 -4.46
CA PHE A 353 7.63 11.80 -5.63
C PHE A 353 6.68 12.93 -5.29
N GLY A 354 6.71 14.00 -6.07
CA GLY A 354 6.01 15.24 -5.74
C GLY A 354 5.83 16.15 -6.94
N ALA A 355 5.09 17.25 -6.79
CA ALA A 355 4.94 18.25 -7.84
C ALA A 355 4.78 19.66 -7.27
N ASP A 356 5.56 20.61 -7.78
CA ASP A 356 5.57 21.97 -7.26
C ASP A 356 4.24 22.69 -7.57
N THR A 357 3.50 23.10 -6.54
CA THR A 357 2.18 23.76 -6.66
C THR A 357 2.16 25.03 -7.50
N GLY A 358 3.30 25.70 -7.68
CA GLY A 358 3.43 26.88 -8.54
C GLY A 358 3.63 26.57 -10.03
N SER A 359 4.19 25.41 -10.36
CA SER A 359 4.56 25.06 -11.73
C SER A 359 3.83 23.82 -12.29
N HIS A 360 3.17 23.04 -11.42
CA HIS A 360 2.56 21.74 -11.72
C HIS A 360 3.51 20.77 -12.43
N ASN A 361 4.81 21.03 -12.36
CA ASN A 361 5.82 20.12 -12.87
C ASN A 361 6.14 19.12 -11.77
N PRO A 362 6.29 17.83 -12.10
CA PRO A 362 6.85 16.88 -11.17
C PRO A 362 8.19 17.41 -10.65
N SER A 363 8.40 17.27 -9.35
CA SER A 363 9.62 17.64 -8.66
C SER A 363 10.08 16.41 -7.89
N ASP A 364 10.45 15.38 -8.65
CA ASP A 364 10.86 14.11 -8.06
C ASP A 364 12.33 14.14 -7.68
N TRP A 365 12.61 13.69 -6.46
CA TRP A 365 13.93 13.70 -5.86
C TRP A 365 14.30 12.34 -5.31
N ARG A 366 15.60 12.08 -5.35
CA ARG A 366 16.19 10.85 -4.85
C ARG A 366 17.32 11.21 -3.89
N LEU A 367 17.19 10.79 -2.64
CA LEU A 367 18.23 10.81 -1.64
C LEU A 367 19.03 9.51 -1.74
N ARG A 368 20.35 9.61 -1.89
CA ARG A 368 21.27 8.47 -1.79
C ARG A 368 22.47 8.88 -0.96
N ASN A 369 22.80 8.10 0.07
CA ASN A 369 23.93 8.38 0.98
C ASN A 369 23.92 9.82 1.51
N GLY A 370 22.73 10.34 1.85
CA GLY A 370 22.58 11.70 2.37
C GLY A 370 22.68 12.83 1.33
N THR A 371 22.82 12.51 0.03
CA THR A 371 22.87 13.51 -1.04
C THR A 371 21.61 13.47 -1.89
N TRP A 372 20.96 14.63 -2.02
CA TRP A 372 19.79 14.81 -2.87
C TRP A 372 20.18 14.97 -4.33
N ASN A 373 19.50 14.24 -5.20
CA ASN A 373 19.63 14.34 -6.65
C ASN A 373 18.23 14.42 -7.28
N LYS A 374 18.06 15.31 -8.25
CA LYS A 374 16.85 15.32 -9.08
C LYS A 374 16.91 14.15 -10.07
N TYR A 375 15.77 13.55 -10.40
CA TYR A 375 15.71 12.59 -11.51
C TYR A 375 16.07 13.26 -12.83
N ALA A 376 16.99 12.65 -13.58
CA ALA A 376 17.51 13.20 -14.84
C ALA A 376 16.46 13.24 -15.97
N ASP A 377 15.55 12.26 -15.96
CA ASP A 377 14.47 12.08 -16.95
C ASP A 377 13.09 12.38 -16.37
N ASP A 378 13.02 13.30 -15.40
CA ASP A 378 11.76 13.85 -14.92
C ASP A 378 10.90 14.25 -16.16
N PRO A 379 9.68 13.72 -16.31
CA PRO A 379 8.85 13.90 -17.50
C PRO A 379 8.40 15.37 -17.64
N ALA A 380 9.32 16.19 -18.15
CA ALA A 380 9.14 17.61 -18.39
C ALA A 380 7.97 17.84 -19.36
N GLY A 381 7.05 18.74 -18.98
CA GLY A 381 5.89 19.10 -19.79
C GLY A 381 4.57 18.46 -19.34
N ILE A 382 4.60 17.62 -18.32
CA ILE A 382 3.40 17.13 -17.65
C ILE A 382 2.98 18.15 -16.60
N THR A 383 1.96 18.94 -16.90
CA THR A 383 1.32 19.85 -15.94
C THR A 383 0.19 19.11 -15.21
N LEU A 384 0.54 18.14 -14.36
CA LEU A 384 -0.41 17.36 -13.56
C LEU A 384 -0.01 17.50 -12.10
N SER A 385 -0.88 18.02 -11.23
CA SER A 385 -0.80 17.70 -9.80
C SER A 385 -2.01 18.18 -9.03
N ASP A 386 -3.10 17.39 -9.03
CA ASP A 386 -4.08 17.44 -7.95
C ASP A 386 -3.92 16.26 -6.98
N ALA A 387 -3.41 15.11 -7.47
CA ALA A 387 -2.99 14.00 -6.60
C ALA A 387 -1.84 13.16 -7.18
N ILE A 388 -0.88 12.80 -6.31
CA ILE A 388 0.24 11.89 -6.59
C ILE A 388 0.14 10.67 -5.68
N ARG A 389 0.32 9.48 -6.26
CA ARG A 389 0.34 8.21 -5.52
C ARG A 389 1.48 7.36 -6.04
N SER A 390 2.39 6.97 -5.16
CA SER A 390 3.49 6.08 -5.49
C SER A 390 3.52 4.86 -4.60
N THR A 391 4.12 3.82 -5.14
CA THR A 391 4.36 2.54 -4.49
C THR A 391 5.71 2.02 -4.95
N CYS A 392 6.49 1.45 -4.03
CA CYS A 392 7.76 0.82 -4.32
C CYS A 392 7.72 -0.60 -3.76
N TRP A 393 8.08 -1.58 -4.59
CA TRP A 393 8.13 -2.99 -4.18
C TRP A 393 9.57 -3.45 -3.89
N SER A 394 10.58 -2.68 -4.33
CA SER A 394 11.98 -2.89 -3.99
C SER A 394 12.74 -1.57 -3.94
N PRO A 395 13.94 -1.53 -3.33
CA PRO A 395 14.74 -0.31 -3.24
C PRO A 395 15.04 0.30 -4.63
N GLY A 396 14.42 1.44 -4.93
CA GLY A 396 14.58 2.15 -6.19
C GLY A 396 13.77 1.59 -7.37
N GLU A 397 12.92 0.60 -7.16
CA GLU A 397 11.91 0.18 -8.14
C GLU A 397 10.52 0.57 -7.65
N CYS A 398 9.92 1.51 -8.37
CA CYS A 398 8.67 2.13 -7.99
C CYS A 398 7.76 2.32 -9.19
N MET A 399 6.50 2.53 -8.90
CA MET A 399 5.55 3.06 -9.86
C MET A 399 4.83 4.25 -9.23
N THR A 400 4.62 5.28 -10.03
CA THR A 400 3.96 6.51 -9.60
C THR A 400 2.83 6.84 -10.55
N LEU A 401 1.72 7.28 -9.99
CA LEU A 401 0.53 7.74 -10.66
C LEU A 401 0.40 9.24 -10.40
N TYR A 402 0.39 10.01 -11.48
CA TYR A 402 0.03 11.43 -11.48
C TYR A 402 -1.38 11.58 -12.02
N THR A 403 -2.21 12.35 -11.32
CA THR A 403 -3.56 12.67 -11.77
C THR A 403 -3.77 14.18 -11.78
N LYS A 404 -4.56 14.63 -12.76
CA LYS A 404 -5.04 16.00 -12.85
C LYS A 404 -6.56 15.98 -12.84
N ALA A 405 -7.12 16.57 -11.81
CA ALA A 405 -8.51 16.95 -11.76
C ALA A 405 -8.67 18.20 -12.63
N THR A 406 -8.85 18.00 -13.93
CA THR A 406 -9.39 19.09 -14.74
C THR A 406 -10.82 19.38 -14.23
N GLY A 407 -11.24 20.65 -14.23
CA GLY A 407 -12.52 21.07 -13.61
C GLY A 407 -13.75 20.27 -14.08
N PRO A 408 -14.96 20.51 -13.53
CA PRO A 408 -16.12 19.60 -13.54
C PRO A 408 -16.66 19.09 -14.89
N SER A 409 -16.09 19.52 -16.00
CA SER A 409 -16.47 19.16 -17.38
C SER A 409 -15.27 18.74 -18.25
N ALA A 410 -14.08 18.62 -17.69
CA ALA A 410 -12.88 18.22 -18.41
C ALA A 410 -12.46 16.79 -17.98
N LYS A 411 -11.83 16.07 -18.90
CA LYS A 411 -11.45 14.67 -18.71
C LYS A 411 -10.27 14.59 -17.73
N PRO A 412 -10.30 13.67 -16.74
CA PRO A 412 -9.15 13.47 -15.86
C PRO A 412 -7.97 12.96 -16.68
N ASP A 413 -6.87 13.73 -16.69
CA ASP A 413 -5.61 13.24 -17.23
C ASP A 413 -4.94 12.42 -16.13
N ARG A 414 -4.51 11.21 -16.49
CA ARG A 414 -3.76 10.32 -15.60
C ARG A 414 -2.55 9.80 -16.35
N VAL A 415 -1.42 9.75 -15.67
CA VAL A 415 -0.19 9.19 -16.24
C VAL A 415 0.49 8.36 -15.17
N VAL A 416 0.76 7.10 -15.53
CA VAL A 416 1.53 6.15 -14.73
C VAL A 416 2.94 6.07 -15.28
N PHE A 417 3.92 6.15 -14.38
CA PHE A 417 5.33 5.96 -14.67
C PHE A 417 5.91 4.82 -13.86
N ALA A 418 6.74 4.00 -14.49
CA ALA A 418 7.65 3.11 -13.81
C ALA A 418 8.98 3.84 -13.55
N ILE A 419 9.62 3.53 -12.43
CA ILE A 419 10.88 4.11 -11.99
C ILE A 419 11.82 2.98 -11.61
N ASP A 420 13.06 3.06 -12.07
CA ASP A 420 14.15 2.15 -11.67
C ASP A 420 15.32 2.92 -11.03
N SER A 421 16.43 2.22 -10.78
CA SER A 421 17.66 2.80 -10.23
C SER A 421 18.29 3.91 -11.09
N ARG A 422 17.92 4.01 -12.38
CA ARG A 422 18.39 5.04 -13.33
C ARG A 422 17.39 6.18 -13.50
N GLY A 423 16.12 5.95 -13.21
CA GLY A 423 15.09 6.99 -13.19
C GLY A 423 13.80 6.56 -13.85
N PHE A 424 13.09 7.52 -14.44
CA PHE A 424 11.84 7.28 -15.13
C PHE A 424 12.02 6.34 -16.33
N LYS A 425 11.21 5.29 -16.38
CA LYS A 425 11.20 4.29 -17.45
C LYS A 425 9.85 4.33 -18.16
N LYS A 426 9.89 4.54 -19.47
CA LYS A 426 8.72 4.36 -20.33
C LYS A 426 8.49 2.87 -20.56
N ILE A 427 7.32 2.38 -20.18
CA ILE A 427 6.86 1.02 -20.48
C ILE A 427 5.73 1.14 -21.51
N ALA A 428 5.79 0.32 -22.57
CA ALA A 428 4.74 0.27 -23.58
C ALA A 428 3.43 -0.21 -22.94
N GLY A 429 2.28 0.34 -23.34
CA GLY A 429 0.98 -0.05 -22.79
C GLY A 429 0.68 0.47 -21.38
N LEU A 430 1.67 1.00 -20.63
CA LEU A 430 1.49 1.42 -19.23
C LEU A 430 0.45 2.55 -19.04
N ASN A 431 0.18 3.32 -20.11
CA ASN A 431 -0.82 4.39 -20.12
C ASN A 431 -1.97 4.12 -21.09
N GLU A 432 -2.14 2.86 -21.51
CA GLU A 432 -3.16 2.42 -22.46
C GLU A 432 -4.20 1.53 -21.76
N GLY A 433 -5.37 1.34 -22.37
CA GLY A 433 -6.41 0.43 -21.87
C GLY A 433 -7.40 1.02 -20.84
N PHE A 434 -7.16 2.24 -20.36
CA PHE A 434 -8.05 2.90 -19.41
C PHE A 434 -9.15 3.74 -20.11
N PRO A 435 -10.41 3.75 -19.59
CA PRO A 435 -11.49 4.59 -20.08
C PRO A 435 -11.21 6.10 -19.96
N GLU A 436 -11.74 6.92 -20.87
CA GLU A 436 -11.52 8.38 -20.81
C GLU A 436 -12.10 9.05 -19.56
N ASP A 437 -13.12 8.45 -18.96
CA ASP A 437 -13.85 8.92 -17.78
C ASP A 437 -13.36 8.29 -16.47
N PHE A 438 -12.28 7.50 -16.52
CA PHE A 438 -11.71 6.90 -15.32
C PHE A 438 -10.92 7.91 -14.49
N TYR A 439 -11.42 8.19 -13.30
CA TYR A 439 -10.75 8.97 -12.28
C TYR A 439 -10.00 8.03 -11.32
N ALA A 440 -8.67 8.03 -11.42
CA ALA A 440 -7.82 7.22 -10.56
C ALA A 440 -7.61 7.92 -9.20
N PHE A 441 -7.83 7.19 -8.10
CA PHE A 441 -7.54 7.67 -6.74
C PHE A 441 -6.23 7.15 -6.20
N GLY A 442 -5.76 6.00 -6.71
CA GLY A 442 -4.54 5.40 -6.22
C GLY A 442 -3.97 4.28 -7.07
N LEU A 443 -2.77 3.89 -6.63
CA LEU A 443 -1.91 2.90 -7.24
C LEU A 443 -1.24 2.11 -6.11
N THR A 444 -1.23 0.79 -6.21
CA THR A 444 -0.49 -0.10 -5.31
C THR A 444 0.19 -1.19 -6.12
N CYS A 445 1.37 -1.64 -5.69
CA CYS A 445 2.12 -2.69 -6.36
C CYS A 445 2.67 -3.64 -5.30
N ALA A 446 2.40 -4.93 -5.47
CA ALA A 446 3.10 -5.98 -4.73
C ALA A 446 4.39 -6.40 -5.45
N SER A 447 4.45 -6.23 -6.78
CA SER A 447 5.65 -6.45 -7.60
C SER A 447 5.60 -5.64 -8.90
N ALA A 448 6.67 -5.69 -9.70
CA ALA A 448 6.72 -5.01 -11.01
C ALA A 448 5.66 -5.50 -12.03
N SER A 449 5.11 -6.70 -11.82
CA SER A 449 4.12 -7.35 -12.67
C SER A 449 2.79 -7.60 -11.95
N ASN A 450 2.58 -6.92 -10.81
CA ASN A 450 1.40 -7.07 -9.99
C ASN A 450 1.12 -5.72 -9.34
N CYS A 451 0.39 -4.89 -10.08
CA CYS A 451 -0.02 -3.58 -9.62
C CYS A 451 -1.50 -3.33 -9.90
N PHE A 452 -2.12 -2.55 -9.03
CA PHE A 452 -3.50 -2.13 -9.19
C PHE A 452 -3.58 -0.62 -9.27
N VAL A 453 -4.25 -0.12 -10.31
CA VAL A 453 -4.75 1.25 -10.35
C VAL A 453 -6.25 1.20 -10.11
N PHE A 454 -6.72 2.05 -9.20
CA PHE A 454 -8.10 2.01 -8.73
C PHE A 454 -8.70 3.39 -8.58
N GLY A 455 -10.02 3.46 -8.66
CA GLY A 455 -10.79 4.67 -8.46
C GLY A 455 -12.25 4.51 -8.84
N ALA A 456 -12.75 5.42 -9.68
CA ALA A 456 -14.11 5.35 -10.21
C ALA A 456 -14.22 5.87 -11.65
N THR A 457 -15.18 5.35 -12.41
CA THR A 457 -15.61 5.92 -13.68
C THR A 457 -16.86 6.77 -13.48
N ALA A 458 -16.96 7.87 -14.22
CA ALA A 458 -18.16 8.69 -14.26
C ALA A 458 -18.87 8.49 -15.61
N ASP A 459 -19.88 7.62 -15.68
CA ASP A 459 -20.68 7.58 -16.91
C ASP A 459 -21.43 8.92 -17.01
N ASN A 460 -21.40 9.56 -18.18
CA ASN A 460 -21.92 10.91 -18.48
C ASN A 460 -23.33 11.24 -17.87
N GLY A 461 -23.39 11.55 -16.58
CA GLY A 461 -24.61 11.88 -15.83
C GLY A 461 -25.22 10.76 -14.95
N SER A 462 -24.55 9.63 -14.74
CA SER A 462 -24.96 8.59 -13.78
C SER A 462 -24.18 8.66 -12.47
N ASP A 463 -24.61 7.85 -11.49
CA ASP A 463 -23.84 7.60 -10.28
C ASP A 463 -22.46 7.02 -10.63
N PRO A 464 -21.38 7.43 -9.93
CA PRO A 464 -20.03 6.92 -10.14
C PRO A 464 -19.97 5.43 -9.88
N ARG A 465 -19.14 4.73 -10.66
CA ARG A 465 -18.92 3.28 -10.53
C ARG A 465 -17.48 3.01 -10.15
N GLY A 466 -17.28 2.17 -9.15
CA GLY A 466 -15.95 1.76 -8.71
C GLY A 466 -15.27 1.02 -9.83
N ALA A 467 -14.00 1.31 -10.05
CA ALA A 467 -13.25 0.73 -11.16
C ALA A 467 -11.81 0.44 -10.74
N MET A 468 -11.26 -0.65 -11.24
CA MET A 468 -9.93 -1.12 -10.90
C MET A 468 -9.33 -1.89 -12.08
N TRP A 469 -8.02 -1.74 -12.26
CA TRP A 469 -7.24 -2.43 -13.29
C TRP A 469 -6.02 -3.07 -12.66
N HIS A 470 -5.69 -4.27 -13.15
CA HIS A 470 -4.51 -5.04 -12.76
C HIS A 470 -3.46 -4.98 -13.86
N TRP A 471 -2.21 -4.71 -13.50
CA TRP A 471 -1.06 -4.74 -14.38
C TRP A 471 -0.31 -6.05 -14.20
N ASP A 472 -0.25 -6.84 -15.26
CA ASP A 472 0.40 -8.16 -15.32
C ASP A 472 1.88 -8.12 -15.74
N GLY A 473 2.48 -6.91 -15.79
CA GLY A 473 3.83 -6.71 -16.35
C GLY A 473 3.86 -6.28 -17.81
N HIS A 474 2.75 -6.43 -18.54
CA HIS A 474 2.66 -6.16 -19.98
C HIS A 474 1.46 -5.27 -20.35
N SER A 475 0.32 -5.49 -19.72
CA SER A 475 -0.92 -4.79 -20.03
C SER A 475 -1.82 -4.61 -18.80
N TRP A 476 -2.69 -3.59 -18.86
CA TRP A 476 -3.74 -3.39 -17.88
C TRP A 476 -4.96 -4.23 -18.23
N GLN A 477 -5.41 -5.05 -17.29
CA GLN A 477 -6.62 -5.85 -17.40
C GLN A 477 -7.68 -5.28 -16.46
N THR A 478 -8.94 -5.26 -16.90
CA THR A 478 -10.03 -4.75 -16.07
C THR A 478 -10.36 -5.76 -14.98
N VAL A 479 -10.47 -5.29 -13.74
CA VAL A 479 -10.85 -6.12 -12.61
C VAL A 479 -12.36 -6.09 -12.42
N GLN A 480 -12.97 -7.27 -12.27
CA GLN A 480 -14.41 -7.34 -12.03
C GLN A 480 -14.71 -7.07 -10.55
N LEU A 481 -15.34 -5.93 -10.31
CA LEU A 481 -15.88 -5.55 -9.00
C LEU A 481 -17.36 -5.92 -8.88
N PRO A 482 -17.89 -6.07 -7.65
CA PRO A 482 -19.33 -6.15 -7.41
C PRO A 482 -20.07 -4.96 -8.00
N ALA A 483 -21.25 -5.19 -8.58
CA ALA A 483 -21.98 -4.21 -9.38
C ALA A 483 -22.42 -2.96 -8.58
N GLU A 484 -22.57 -3.11 -7.27
CA GLU A 484 -22.94 -2.06 -6.32
C GLU A 484 -21.76 -1.20 -5.85
N THR A 485 -20.54 -1.45 -6.34
CA THR A 485 -19.35 -0.68 -5.96
C THR A 485 -19.38 0.69 -6.63
N ASN A 486 -19.36 1.76 -5.83
CA ASN A 486 -19.38 3.15 -6.30
C ASN A 486 -17.96 3.73 -6.43
N PHE A 487 -17.08 3.40 -5.48
CA PHE A 487 -15.70 3.88 -5.46
C PHE A 487 -14.77 2.83 -4.84
N VAL A 488 -13.53 2.77 -5.32
CA VAL A 488 -12.43 2.04 -4.68
C VAL A 488 -11.44 3.06 -4.12
N TYR A 489 -11.37 3.22 -2.81
CA TYR A 489 -10.58 4.29 -2.18
C TYR A 489 -9.13 3.93 -1.96
N GLU A 490 -8.87 2.68 -1.59
CA GLU A 490 -7.52 2.20 -1.32
C GLU A 490 -7.45 0.69 -1.49
N VAL A 491 -6.28 0.22 -1.91
CA VAL A 491 -5.96 -1.20 -2.03
C VAL A 491 -4.63 -1.44 -1.33
N SER A 492 -4.60 -2.40 -0.42
CA SER A 492 -3.39 -2.88 0.24
C SER A 492 -3.17 -4.34 -0.11
N CYS A 493 -1.98 -4.64 -0.64
CA CYS A 493 -1.59 -5.98 -1.04
C CYS A 493 -0.41 -6.45 -0.18
N VAL A 494 -0.47 -7.71 0.24
CA VAL A 494 0.65 -8.42 0.87
C VAL A 494 0.76 -9.76 0.18
N ASP A 495 1.91 -10.00 -0.45
CA ASP A 495 2.11 -11.13 -1.36
C ASP A 495 1.01 -11.13 -2.45
N ASP A 496 0.35 -12.26 -2.70
CA ASP A 496 -0.69 -12.38 -3.73
C ASP A 496 -2.09 -12.00 -3.23
N MET A 497 -2.22 -11.62 -1.95
CA MET A 497 -3.50 -11.31 -1.32
C MET A 497 -3.67 -9.80 -1.18
N CYS A 498 -4.80 -9.30 -1.68
CA CYS A 498 -5.14 -7.89 -1.60
C CYS A 498 -6.49 -7.66 -0.92
N LEU A 499 -6.56 -6.54 -0.20
CA LEU A 499 -7.79 -6.01 0.37
C LEU A 499 -8.04 -4.60 -0.17
N ALA A 500 -9.26 -4.39 -0.65
CA ALA A 500 -9.70 -3.11 -1.18
C ALA A 500 -10.78 -2.53 -0.27
N LEU A 501 -10.60 -1.26 0.06
CA LEU A 501 -11.58 -0.44 0.73
C LEU A 501 -12.48 0.22 -0.32
N THR A 502 -13.76 -0.11 -0.31
CA THR A 502 -14.72 0.40 -1.29
C THR A 502 -15.94 1.01 -0.61
N SER A 503 -16.73 1.77 -1.37
CA SER A 503 -18.08 2.18 -0.96
C SER A 503 -19.15 1.66 -1.92
N THR A 504 -20.33 1.54 -1.35
CA THR A 504 -21.60 1.23 -2.01
C THR A 504 -22.65 2.24 -1.57
N ASN A 505 -23.85 2.17 -2.14
CA ASN A 505 -24.98 2.98 -1.67
C ASN A 505 -25.41 2.69 -0.22
N THR A 506 -24.98 1.54 0.33
CA THR A 506 -25.32 1.12 1.70
C THR A 506 -24.21 1.38 2.71
N GLY A 507 -23.03 1.81 2.27
CA GLY A 507 -21.88 2.09 3.14
C GLY A 507 -20.57 1.52 2.61
N VAL A 508 -19.58 1.46 3.50
CA VAL A 508 -18.23 0.94 3.22
C VAL A 508 -18.24 -0.58 3.17
N VAL A 509 -17.53 -1.16 2.20
CA VAL A 509 -17.38 -2.61 2.02
C VAL A 509 -15.89 -2.93 1.84
N LEU A 510 -15.45 -4.05 2.42
CA LEU A 510 -14.14 -4.61 2.12
C LEU A 510 -14.29 -5.67 1.03
N LEU A 511 -13.47 -5.57 0.01
CA LEU A 511 -13.32 -6.60 -1.01
C LEU A 511 -12.00 -7.32 -0.80
N ARG A 512 -12.02 -8.64 -0.98
CA ARG A 512 -10.84 -9.49 -1.01
C ARG A 512 -10.62 -10.00 -2.43
N GLY A 513 -9.39 -9.91 -2.91
CA GLY A 513 -8.98 -10.44 -4.20
C GLY A 513 -7.57 -11.02 -4.15
N THR A 514 -7.23 -11.77 -5.18
CA THR A 514 -5.87 -12.24 -5.44
C THR A 514 -5.28 -11.50 -6.62
N ALA A 515 -3.97 -11.34 -6.62
CA ALA A 515 -3.23 -10.76 -7.72
C ALA A 515 -3.20 -11.64 -8.98
N ASP A 516 -3.06 -12.96 -8.82
CA ASP A 516 -2.77 -13.90 -9.91
C ASP A 516 -4.01 -14.49 -10.61
N ALA A 517 -5.16 -13.80 -10.59
CA ALA A 517 -6.40 -14.38 -11.09
C ALA A 517 -6.76 -14.00 -12.53
#